data_AF-Q64CI5-F1
#
_entry.id   AF-Q64CI5-F1
#
_cell.length_a   1.000
_cell.length_b   1.000
_cell.length_c   1.000
_cell.angle_alpha   90.00
_cell.angle_beta   90.00
_cell.angle_gamma   90.00
#
_symmetry.space_group_name_H-M   'P 1'
#
loop_
_entity.id
_entity.type
_entity.pdbx_description
1 polymer ?
#
loop_
_entity_poly.entity_id
_entity_poly.type
_entity_poly.pdbx_seq_one_letter_code
_entity_poly.pdbx_strand_id
1 'polypeptide(L)'
;MSAPKRMKDKSKIIEFPNRLRKATTSYDEDDFYDFEEWELPAELRDKEDFPALVEYCKRRAKQEPDDLYSQYYLGDAFVLNGEYEKAIEFMSEHHRKHPGNTDYQHVILDALFALGKTEDDFEWLEKPVVLRMSQEIVDTCYEMLKRKRKPRSVIELYTPFIMKGYLLFTEQDLLEALVTDGRFDVENPDSAFWAEVCAARKDRR
;
A
#
# COMPACT_ATOMS: atom_id res chain seq x y z
N MET A 1 19.32 48.42 58.82
CA MET A 1 19.87 47.21 58.16
C MET A 1 18.70 46.34 57.74
N SER A 2 18.50 46.22 56.43
CA SER A 2 17.29 45.68 55.79
C SER A 2 17.25 44.16 55.75
N ALA A 3 16.05 43.60 55.97
CA ALA A 3 15.67 42.24 55.59
C ALA A 3 15.28 42.16 54.10
N PRO A 4 15.48 41.02 53.40
CA PRO A 4 15.14 40.90 51.99
C PRO A 4 13.66 40.55 51.76
N LYS A 5 13.02 41.26 50.82
CA LYS A 5 11.67 40.95 50.30
C LYS A 5 11.76 39.94 49.14
N ARG A 6 10.99 38.86 49.23
CA ARG A 6 10.59 38.00 48.11
C ARG A 6 9.59 38.74 47.21
N MET A 7 9.73 38.66 45.88
CA MET A 7 8.64 38.69 44.88
C MET A 7 9.18 38.28 43.51
N LYS A 8 8.81 37.08 43.03
CA LYS A 8 7.89 36.80 41.89
C LYS A 8 8.50 37.12 40.51
N ASP A 9 9.16 36.12 39.92
CA ASP A 9 9.30 36.06 38.47
C ASP A 9 8.12 35.25 37.89
N LYS A 10 7.43 35.85 36.94
CA LYS A 10 6.22 35.32 36.30
C LYS A 10 6.65 34.69 34.99
N SER A 11 6.59 33.36 34.92
CA SER A 11 6.54 32.61 33.68
C SER A 11 5.44 33.21 32.78
N LYS A 12 5.84 33.73 31.62
CA LYS A 12 4.93 34.22 30.58
C LYS A 12 4.26 33.02 29.93
N ILE A 13 3.09 32.63 30.44
CA ILE A 13 2.13 31.82 29.68
C ILE A 13 1.48 32.76 28.67
N ILE A 14 1.67 32.49 27.38
CA ILE A 14 0.95 33.17 26.30
C ILE A 14 -0.41 32.48 26.20
N GLU A 15 -1.46 33.15 26.67
CA GLU A 15 -2.84 32.71 26.44
C GLU A 15 -3.25 33.07 25.01
N PHE A 16 -3.67 32.07 24.23
CA PHE A 16 -4.36 32.31 22.96
C PHE A 16 -5.87 32.40 23.24
N PRO A 17 -6.52 33.53 22.94
CA PRO A 17 -7.95 33.67 23.19
C PRO A 17 -8.74 32.78 22.23
N ASN A 18 -9.43 31.78 22.77
CA ASN A 18 -10.49 31.04 22.09
C ASN A 18 -11.55 32.02 21.59
N ARG A 19 -11.48 32.41 20.32
CA ARG A 19 -12.60 33.02 19.60
C ARG A 19 -13.13 32.00 18.60
N LEU A 20 -14.11 31.24 19.06
CA LEU A 20 -15.09 30.58 18.19
C LEU A 20 -15.83 31.69 17.41
N ARG A 21 -15.31 32.05 16.23
CA ARG A 21 -16.10 32.73 15.21
C ARG A 21 -16.90 31.67 14.47
N LYS A 22 -18.21 31.63 14.70
CA LYS A 22 -19.13 31.00 13.75
C LYS A 22 -18.94 31.69 12.40
N ALA A 23 -18.37 30.99 11.44
CA ALA A 23 -18.23 31.46 10.07
C ALA A 23 -19.27 30.73 9.21
N THR A 24 -20.41 31.38 9.03
CA THR A 24 -21.25 31.20 7.84
C THR A 24 -20.61 32.00 6.72
N THR A 25 -19.95 31.37 5.75
CA THR A 25 -19.60 32.04 4.49
C THR A 25 -19.43 31.03 3.36
N SER A 26 -19.92 31.45 2.19
CA SER A 26 -19.93 30.77 0.89
C SER A 26 -18.54 30.39 0.40
N TYR A 27 -18.48 29.29 -0.34
CA TYR A 27 -17.27 28.81 -1.01
C TYR A 27 -16.94 29.73 -2.19
N ASP A 28 -15.88 30.53 -2.06
CA ASP A 28 -15.21 31.19 -3.19
C ASP A 28 -14.03 30.31 -3.64
N GLU A 29 -13.92 30.08 -4.96
CA GLU A 29 -13.15 29.01 -5.62
C GLU A 29 -11.62 29.21 -5.73
N ASP A 30 -11.03 30.32 -5.25
CA ASP A 30 -9.68 30.73 -5.70
C ASP A 30 -8.59 30.87 -4.61
N ASP A 31 -8.78 30.29 -3.42
CA ASP A 31 -7.76 30.36 -2.34
C ASP A 31 -7.58 29.01 -1.61
N PHE A 32 -7.40 27.93 -2.40
CA PHE A 32 -7.02 26.60 -1.89
C PHE A 32 -5.54 26.59 -1.48
N TYR A 33 -5.24 27.27 -0.37
CA TYR A 33 -3.97 27.25 0.33
C TYR A 33 -3.68 25.83 0.85
N ASP A 34 -2.69 25.17 0.24
CA ASP A 34 -1.65 24.34 0.89
C ASP A 34 -2.15 23.37 1.99
N PHE A 35 -3.18 22.60 1.66
CA PHE A 35 -3.47 21.30 2.27
C PHE A 35 -2.59 20.29 1.51
N GLU A 36 -1.78 19.50 2.19
CA GLU A 36 -0.79 18.67 1.49
C GLU A 36 -1.53 17.82 0.44
N GLU A 37 -1.05 17.84 -0.81
CA GLU A 37 -1.71 17.26 -1.99
C GLU A 37 -2.15 15.79 -1.83
N TRP A 38 -1.56 15.10 -0.86
CA TRP A 38 -1.78 13.72 -0.45
C TRP A 38 -2.89 13.53 0.60
N GLU A 39 -3.24 14.56 1.38
CA GLU A 39 -4.19 14.46 2.49
C GLU A 39 -5.61 14.21 1.99
N LEU A 40 -6.05 14.90 0.93
CA LEU A 40 -7.41 14.73 0.42
C LEU A 40 -7.65 13.32 -0.17
N PRO A 41 -6.79 12.76 -1.05
CA PRO A 41 -6.93 11.38 -1.50
C PRO A 41 -6.88 10.35 -0.37
N ALA A 42 -6.03 10.55 0.64
CA ALA A 42 -5.95 9.68 1.80
C ALA A 42 -7.25 9.70 2.60
N GLU A 43 -7.79 10.89 2.89
CA GLU A 43 -9.06 11.02 3.58
C GLU A 43 -10.23 10.38 2.84
N LEU A 44 -10.27 10.53 1.51
CA LEU A 44 -11.32 9.93 0.69
C LEU A 44 -11.25 8.40 0.72
N ARG A 45 -10.03 7.82 0.73
CA ARG A 45 -9.83 6.38 0.91
C ARG A 45 -10.24 5.92 2.30
N ASP A 46 -9.84 6.63 3.34
CA ASP A 46 -10.18 6.30 4.74
C ASP A 46 -11.69 6.34 5.00
N LYS A 47 -12.40 7.24 4.30
CA LYS A 47 -13.87 7.35 4.35
C LYS A 47 -14.58 6.44 3.35
N GLU A 48 -13.83 5.71 2.51
CA GLU A 48 -14.34 4.91 1.39
C GLU A 48 -15.24 5.72 0.43
N ASP A 49 -15.02 7.03 0.31
CA ASP A 49 -15.72 7.89 -0.66
C ASP A 49 -15.03 7.79 -2.03
N PHE A 50 -15.08 6.58 -2.59
CA PHE A 50 -14.48 6.25 -3.88
C PHE A 50 -15.06 7.05 -5.06
N PRO A 51 -16.36 7.39 -5.11
CA PRO A 51 -16.88 8.28 -6.15
C PRO A 51 -16.21 9.66 -6.13
N ALA A 52 -16.03 10.26 -4.95
CA ALA A 52 -15.33 11.54 -4.84
C ALA A 52 -13.84 11.41 -5.15
N LEU A 53 -13.21 10.29 -4.77
CA LEU A 53 -11.82 9.98 -5.12
C LEU A 53 -11.63 9.92 -6.64
N VAL A 54 -12.52 9.24 -7.36
CA VAL A 54 -12.51 9.18 -8.82
C VAL A 54 -12.59 10.58 -9.42
N GLU A 55 -13.53 11.42 -8.97
CA GLU A 55 -13.66 12.79 -9.48
C GLU A 55 -12.44 13.66 -9.19
N TYR A 56 -11.81 13.49 -8.03
CA TYR A 56 -10.53 14.15 -7.73
C TYR A 56 -9.42 13.69 -8.69
N CYS A 57 -9.21 12.38 -8.82
CA CYS A 57 -8.18 11.81 -9.67
C CYS A 57 -8.40 12.16 -11.16
N LYS A 58 -9.65 12.24 -11.63
CA LYS A 58 -9.98 12.71 -12.99
C LYS A 58 -9.52 14.14 -13.23
N ARG A 59 -9.74 15.05 -12.27
CA ARG A 59 -9.29 16.45 -12.39
C ARG A 59 -7.76 16.52 -12.46
N ARG A 60 -7.07 15.76 -11.61
CA ARG A 60 -5.60 15.67 -11.59
C ARG A 60 -5.03 15.12 -12.89
N ALA A 61 -5.50 13.95 -13.32
CA ALA A 61 -5.08 13.32 -14.57
C ALA A 61 -5.34 14.20 -15.81
N LYS A 62 -6.36 15.07 -15.77
CA LYS A 62 -6.63 16.05 -16.83
C LYS A 62 -5.69 17.25 -16.80
N GLN A 63 -5.29 17.71 -15.62
CA GLN A 63 -4.32 18.80 -15.45
C GLN A 63 -2.91 18.33 -15.85
N GLU A 64 -2.58 17.08 -15.54
CA GLU A 64 -1.27 16.47 -15.77
C GLU A 64 -1.39 15.18 -16.60
N PRO A 65 -1.74 15.27 -17.90
CA PRO A 65 -2.01 14.10 -18.75
C PRO A 65 -0.79 13.20 -18.99
N ASP A 66 0.42 13.75 -18.85
CA ASP A 66 1.68 13.03 -19.04
C ASP A 66 2.30 12.54 -17.71
N ASP A 67 1.73 12.93 -16.55
CA ASP A 67 2.20 12.46 -15.26
C ASP A 67 1.72 11.03 -15.00
N LEU A 68 2.68 10.09 -14.95
CA LEU A 68 2.37 8.68 -14.85
C LEU A 68 1.63 8.33 -13.54
N TYR A 69 1.94 9.05 -12.45
CA TYR A 69 1.31 8.84 -11.15
C TYR A 69 -0.15 9.26 -11.15
N SER A 70 -0.47 10.41 -11.73
CA SER A 70 -1.86 10.88 -11.87
C SER A 70 -2.71 9.91 -12.68
N GLN A 71 -2.16 9.31 -13.73
CA GLN A 71 -2.86 8.27 -14.50
C GLN A 71 -3.03 6.99 -13.68
N TYR A 72 -1.97 6.55 -12.97
CA TYR A 72 -2.05 5.42 -12.05
C TYR A 72 -3.16 5.60 -11.01
N TYR A 73 -3.19 6.73 -10.30
CA TYR A 73 -4.17 7.00 -9.26
C TYR A 73 -5.60 7.05 -9.77
N LEU A 74 -5.82 7.50 -11.01
CA LEU A 74 -7.14 7.43 -11.62
C LEU A 74 -7.56 5.99 -11.92
N GLY A 75 -6.66 5.18 -12.46
CA GLY A 75 -6.91 3.75 -12.67
C GLY A 75 -7.24 3.01 -11.37
N ASP A 76 -6.43 3.22 -10.33
CA ASP A 76 -6.65 2.65 -9.00
C ASP A 76 -7.96 3.15 -8.36
N ALA A 77 -8.30 4.44 -8.53
CA ALA A 77 -9.58 4.97 -8.06
C ALA A 77 -10.78 4.29 -8.75
N PHE A 78 -10.69 3.98 -10.05
CA PHE A 78 -11.72 3.19 -10.72
C PHE A 78 -11.85 1.78 -10.13
N VAL A 79 -10.73 1.11 -9.82
CA VAL A 79 -10.74 -0.21 -9.16
C VAL A 79 -11.44 -0.13 -7.80
N LEU A 80 -11.05 0.82 -6.95
CA LEU A 80 -11.65 1.00 -5.62
C LEU A 80 -13.14 1.32 -5.69
N ASN A 81 -13.56 2.10 -6.69
CA ASN A 81 -14.97 2.41 -6.91
C ASN A 81 -15.78 1.27 -7.57
N GLY A 82 -15.15 0.11 -7.81
CA GLY A 82 -15.79 -1.05 -8.45
C GLY A 82 -16.04 -0.88 -9.95
N GLU A 83 -15.45 0.13 -10.58
CA GLU A 83 -15.56 0.42 -12.01
C GLU A 83 -14.51 -0.36 -12.82
N TYR A 84 -14.45 -1.68 -12.63
CA TYR A 84 -13.36 -2.53 -13.12
C TYR A 84 -13.18 -2.50 -14.64
N GLU A 85 -14.26 -2.56 -15.43
CA GLU A 85 -14.17 -2.46 -16.89
C GLU A 85 -13.60 -1.12 -17.35
N LYS A 86 -13.93 -0.03 -16.65
CA LYS A 86 -13.36 1.29 -16.94
C LYS A 86 -11.90 1.38 -16.55
N ALA A 87 -11.51 0.78 -15.42
CA ALA A 87 -10.11 0.68 -15.02
C ALA A 87 -9.29 -0.03 -16.10
N ILE A 88 -9.79 -1.17 -16.61
CA ILE A 88 -9.15 -1.92 -17.70
C ILE A 88 -9.08 -1.06 -18.97
N GLU A 89 -10.19 -0.52 -19.45
CA GLU A 89 -10.23 0.30 -20.69
C GLU A 89 -9.26 1.49 -20.60
N PHE A 90 -9.35 2.26 -19.52
CA PHE A 90 -8.52 3.42 -19.29
C PHE A 90 -7.03 3.03 -19.22
N MET A 91 -6.69 2.04 -18.40
CA MET A 91 -5.30 1.64 -18.20
C MET A 91 -4.70 0.90 -19.41
N SER A 92 -5.52 0.30 -20.26
CA SER A 92 -5.09 -0.30 -21.53
C SER A 92 -4.37 0.70 -22.43
N GLU A 93 -4.90 1.92 -22.54
CA GLU A 93 -4.28 2.98 -23.34
C GLU A 93 -2.90 3.38 -22.81
N HIS A 94 -2.75 3.41 -21.49
CA HIS A 94 -1.50 3.75 -20.82
C HIS A 94 -0.48 2.61 -20.90
N HIS A 95 -0.93 1.36 -20.73
CA HIS A 95 -0.12 0.15 -20.94
C HIS A 95 0.41 0.08 -22.36
N ARG A 96 -0.37 0.45 -23.38
CA ARG A 96 0.10 0.49 -24.77
C ARG A 96 1.29 1.43 -24.98
N LYS A 97 1.39 2.51 -24.20
CA LYS A 97 2.50 3.48 -24.25
C LYS A 97 3.66 3.08 -23.34
N HIS A 98 3.35 2.43 -22.22
CA HIS A 98 4.31 2.05 -21.18
C HIS A 98 4.14 0.57 -20.81
N PRO A 99 4.46 -0.36 -21.73
CA PRO A 99 4.14 -1.78 -21.56
C PRO A 99 4.83 -2.43 -20.34
N GLY A 100 6.00 -1.93 -19.95
CA GLY A 100 6.73 -2.41 -18.78
C GLY A 100 6.41 -1.68 -17.46
N ASN A 101 5.41 -0.80 -17.42
CA ASN A 101 5.02 -0.13 -16.18
C ASN A 101 4.20 -1.10 -15.31
N THR A 102 4.81 -1.59 -14.23
CA THR A 102 4.19 -2.56 -13.32
C THR A 102 2.96 -2.03 -12.60
N ASP A 103 2.92 -0.73 -12.27
CA ASP A 103 1.77 -0.14 -11.57
C ASP A 103 0.52 -0.15 -12.46
N TYR A 104 0.70 0.09 -13.77
CA TYR A 104 -0.38 0.00 -14.75
C TYR A 104 -0.83 -1.44 -14.97
N GLN A 105 0.12 -2.38 -15.01
CA GLN A 105 -0.20 -3.80 -15.07
C GLN A 105 -0.99 -4.24 -13.83
N HIS A 106 -0.62 -3.77 -12.64
CA HIS A 106 -1.30 -4.10 -11.38
C HIS A 106 -2.75 -3.60 -11.36
N VAL A 107 -3.02 -2.36 -11.79
CA VAL A 107 -4.40 -1.85 -11.89
C VAL A 107 -5.26 -2.73 -12.81
N ILE A 108 -4.71 -3.16 -13.96
CA ILE A 108 -5.42 -4.07 -14.88
C ILE A 108 -5.65 -5.43 -14.21
N LEU A 109 -4.65 -5.99 -13.53
CA LEU A 109 -4.76 -7.27 -12.82
C LEU A 109 -5.78 -7.22 -11.69
N ASP A 110 -5.78 -6.16 -10.86
CA ASP A 110 -6.76 -5.96 -9.78
C ASP A 110 -8.17 -5.98 -10.33
N ALA A 111 -8.41 -5.24 -11.42
CA ALA A 111 -9.70 -5.19 -12.10
C ALA A 111 -10.10 -6.55 -12.72
N LEU A 112 -9.16 -7.26 -13.35
CA LEU A 112 -9.42 -8.60 -13.92
C LEU A 112 -9.81 -9.59 -12.82
N PHE A 113 -9.04 -9.66 -11.74
CA PHE A 113 -9.31 -10.60 -10.65
C PHE A 113 -10.61 -10.27 -9.92
N ALA A 114 -10.94 -8.99 -9.74
CA ALA A 114 -12.22 -8.57 -9.17
C ALA A 114 -13.42 -8.97 -10.05
N LEU A 115 -13.24 -9.05 -11.37
CA LEU A 115 -14.22 -9.57 -12.32
C LEU A 115 -14.26 -11.11 -12.40
N GLY A 116 -13.46 -11.81 -11.60
CA GLY A 116 -13.34 -13.28 -11.66
C GLY A 116 -12.61 -13.78 -12.91
N LYS A 117 -11.86 -12.90 -13.58
CA LYS A 117 -10.98 -13.24 -14.71
C LYS A 117 -9.58 -13.56 -14.23
N THR A 118 -8.72 -13.93 -15.17
CA THR A 118 -7.31 -14.25 -14.95
C THR A 118 -6.42 -13.26 -15.70
N GLU A 119 -5.12 -13.29 -15.41
CA GLU A 119 -4.13 -12.53 -16.16
C GLU A 119 -4.10 -12.89 -17.66
N ASP A 120 -4.64 -14.03 -18.08
CA ASP A 120 -4.68 -14.42 -19.49
C ASP A 120 -5.86 -13.78 -20.26
N ASP A 121 -6.80 -13.14 -19.57
CA ASP A 121 -7.98 -12.48 -20.17
C ASP A 121 -7.69 -11.06 -20.69
N PHE A 122 -6.43 -10.69 -20.79
CA PHE A 122 -5.96 -9.41 -21.33
C PHE A 122 -4.81 -9.60 -22.32
N GLU A 123 -4.83 -8.83 -23.41
CA GLU A 123 -3.78 -8.88 -24.44
C GLU A 123 -2.57 -8.03 -24.04
N TRP A 124 -1.67 -8.63 -23.25
CA TRP A 124 -0.46 -7.96 -22.78
C TRP A 124 0.58 -7.75 -23.90
N LEU A 125 1.03 -6.50 -24.08
CA LEU A 125 2.26 -6.22 -24.85
C LEU A 125 3.52 -6.72 -24.12
N GLU A 126 3.54 -6.59 -22.80
CA GLU A 126 4.52 -7.20 -21.90
C GLU A 126 3.77 -7.87 -20.77
N LYS A 127 3.95 -9.18 -20.62
CA LYS A 127 3.16 -10.01 -19.70
C LYS A 127 3.66 -9.82 -18.26
N PRO A 128 2.79 -9.50 -17.30
CA PRO A 128 3.18 -9.36 -15.91
C PRO A 128 3.59 -10.71 -15.32
N VAL A 129 4.49 -10.67 -14.35
CA VAL A 129 4.81 -11.83 -13.52
C VAL A 129 3.77 -11.91 -12.40
N VAL A 130 2.94 -12.95 -12.43
CA VAL A 130 1.93 -13.21 -11.38
C VAL A 130 2.36 -14.42 -10.56
N LEU A 131 2.60 -14.21 -9.28
CA LEU A 131 3.10 -15.23 -8.36
C LEU A 131 1.96 -15.77 -7.50
N ARG A 132 1.82 -17.09 -7.50
CA ARG A 132 0.89 -17.82 -6.64
C ARG A 132 1.65 -18.59 -5.58
N MET A 133 1.02 -18.84 -4.43
CA MET A 133 1.60 -19.71 -3.41
C MET A 133 1.91 -21.07 -4.03
N SER A 134 3.16 -21.52 -3.87
CA SER A 134 3.64 -22.75 -4.49
C SER A 134 4.86 -23.29 -3.75
N GLN A 135 5.22 -24.55 -4.04
CA GLN A 135 6.42 -25.15 -3.46
C GLN A 135 7.70 -24.38 -3.81
N GLU A 136 7.76 -23.72 -4.98
CA GLU A 136 8.91 -22.91 -5.39
C GLU A 136 9.09 -21.67 -4.48
N ILE A 137 7.99 -21.05 -4.04
CA ILE A 137 8.01 -19.95 -3.06
C ILE A 137 8.59 -20.46 -1.74
N VAL A 138 8.09 -21.60 -1.25
CA VAL A 138 8.57 -22.22 0.00
C VAL A 138 10.04 -22.62 -0.10
N ASP A 139 10.47 -23.22 -1.21
CA ASP A 139 11.87 -23.59 -1.45
C ASP A 139 12.77 -22.36 -1.50
N THR A 140 12.31 -21.26 -2.09
CA THR A 140 13.03 -19.98 -2.08
C THR A 140 13.23 -19.47 -0.66
N CYS A 141 12.20 -19.52 0.19
CA CYS A 141 12.31 -19.17 1.60
C CYS A 141 13.31 -20.07 2.35
N TYR A 142 13.31 -21.37 2.08
CA TYR A 142 14.29 -22.30 2.65
C TYR A 142 15.72 -21.92 2.25
N GLU A 143 15.96 -21.63 0.98
CA GLU A 143 17.26 -21.20 0.46
C GLU A 143 17.76 -19.90 1.11
N MET A 144 16.85 -18.96 1.40
CA MET A 144 17.16 -17.73 2.13
C MET A 144 17.59 -17.98 3.58
N LEU A 145 17.04 -19.01 4.23
CA LEU A 145 17.25 -19.33 5.64
C LEU A 145 18.36 -20.36 5.90
N LYS A 146 18.60 -21.33 5.01
CA LYS A 146 19.46 -22.50 5.29
C LYS A 146 20.89 -22.20 5.71
N ARG A 147 21.41 -21.00 5.40
CA ARG A 147 22.76 -20.53 5.78
C ARG A 147 22.75 -19.54 6.95
N LYS A 148 21.58 -19.16 7.44
CA LYS A 148 21.39 -18.16 8.51
C LYS A 148 21.11 -18.87 9.84
N ARG A 149 21.65 -18.32 10.92
CA ARG A 149 21.44 -18.82 12.28
C ARG A 149 20.35 -18.07 13.05
N LYS A 150 19.97 -16.87 12.59
CA LYS A 150 18.95 -16.04 13.23
C LYS A 150 17.60 -16.25 12.53
N PRO A 151 16.49 -16.34 13.26
CA PRO A 151 15.16 -16.29 12.69
C PRO A 151 14.94 -15.01 11.86
N ARG A 152 13.99 -15.07 10.93
CA ARG A 152 13.51 -13.93 10.14
C ARG A 152 12.01 -13.84 10.31
N SER A 153 11.47 -12.63 10.27
CA SER A 153 10.01 -12.48 10.24
C SER A 153 9.44 -12.88 8.87
N VAL A 154 8.14 -13.14 8.82
CA VAL A 154 7.46 -13.48 7.56
C VAL A 154 7.57 -12.34 6.54
N ILE A 155 7.40 -11.09 6.96
CA ILE A 155 7.58 -9.91 6.09
C ILE A 155 8.97 -9.87 5.42
N GLU A 156 10.03 -10.27 6.12
CA GLU A 156 11.38 -10.32 5.56
C GLU A 156 11.56 -11.42 4.52
N LEU A 157 10.78 -12.50 4.63
CA LEU A 157 10.72 -13.58 3.64
C LEU A 157 9.80 -13.23 2.47
N TYR A 158 8.75 -12.44 2.73
CA TYR A 158 7.72 -12.05 1.77
C TYR A 158 8.17 -10.90 0.84
N THR A 159 8.82 -9.88 1.40
CA THR A 159 9.25 -8.66 0.67
C THR A 159 10.00 -8.93 -0.65
N PRO A 160 10.93 -9.91 -0.74
CA PRO A 160 11.61 -10.20 -2.01
C PRO A 160 10.69 -10.65 -3.14
N PHE A 161 9.49 -11.19 -2.84
CA PHE A 161 8.52 -11.56 -3.86
C PHE A 161 7.73 -10.36 -4.37
N ILE A 162 7.48 -9.34 -3.54
CA ILE A 162 6.84 -8.08 -3.96
C ILE A 162 7.65 -7.44 -5.10
N MET A 163 8.98 -7.50 -5.00
CA MET A 163 9.89 -6.95 -6.02
C MET A 163 9.95 -7.80 -7.30
N LYS A 164 9.39 -9.02 -7.32
CA LYS A 164 9.44 -9.94 -8.46
C LYS A 164 8.17 -9.91 -9.31
N GLY A 165 7.03 -9.52 -8.76
CA GLY A 165 5.77 -9.50 -9.48
C GLY A 165 4.55 -9.32 -8.59
N TYR A 166 3.38 -9.44 -9.21
CA TYR A 166 2.08 -9.34 -8.55
C TYR A 166 1.82 -10.60 -7.72
N LEU A 167 1.52 -10.42 -6.43
CA LEU A 167 1.32 -11.53 -5.49
C LEU A 167 -0.16 -11.86 -5.35
N LEU A 168 -0.53 -13.11 -5.62
CA LEU A 168 -1.85 -13.68 -5.35
C LEU A 168 -1.88 -14.49 -4.06
N PHE A 169 -0.99 -14.18 -3.14
CA PHE A 169 -0.91 -14.77 -1.82
C PHE A 169 -0.46 -13.70 -0.85
N THR A 170 -0.91 -13.80 0.39
CA THR A 170 -0.61 -12.88 1.47
C THR A 170 0.56 -13.38 2.32
N GLU A 171 1.03 -12.56 3.24
CA GLU A 171 1.98 -12.98 4.27
C GLU A 171 1.41 -14.14 5.11
N GLN A 172 0.10 -14.17 5.32
CA GLN A 172 -0.57 -15.21 6.08
C GLN A 172 -0.58 -16.54 5.32
N ASP A 173 -0.87 -16.52 4.01
CA ASP A 173 -0.76 -17.71 3.16
C ASP A 173 0.67 -18.27 3.17
N LEU A 174 1.67 -17.37 3.16
CA LEU A 174 3.08 -17.78 3.25
C LEU A 174 3.37 -18.41 4.62
N LEU A 175 2.91 -17.82 5.71
CA LEU A 175 3.08 -18.38 7.05
C LEU A 175 2.47 -19.78 7.14
N GLU A 176 1.25 -19.98 6.67
CA GLU A 176 0.56 -21.27 6.67
C GLU A 176 1.33 -22.33 5.88
N ALA A 177 1.88 -21.96 4.72
CA ALA A 177 2.75 -22.83 3.94
C ALA A 177 4.05 -23.19 4.67
N LEU A 178 4.66 -22.24 5.40
CA LEU A 178 5.89 -22.48 6.16
C LEU A 178 5.65 -23.34 7.41
N VAL A 179 4.53 -23.15 8.10
CA VAL A 179 4.14 -23.97 9.27
C VAL A 179 3.89 -25.43 8.90
N THR A 180 3.37 -25.68 7.70
CA THR A 180 3.09 -27.03 7.21
C THR A 180 4.31 -27.75 6.63
N ASP A 181 5.39 -27.03 6.31
CA ASP A 181 6.63 -27.58 5.76
C ASP A 181 7.65 -27.90 6.87
N GLY A 182 7.94 -29.20 7.05
CA GLY A 182 8.82 -29.70 8.11
C GLY A 182 10.30 -29.27 8.02
N ARG A 183 10.68 -28.44 7.05
CA ARG A 183 12.02 -27.83 6.97
C ARG A 183 12.13 -26.53 7.76
N PHE A 184 11.05 -26.01 8.34
CA PHE A 184 11.03 -24.77 9.10
C PHE A 184 10.64 -25.00 10.55
N ASP A 185 11.31 -24.29 11.45
CA ASP A 185 10.84 -24.07 12.82
C ASP A 185 10.21 -22.68 12.87
N VAL A 186 8.93 -22.61 13.26
CA VAL A 186 8.13 -21.37 13.30
C VAL A 186 7.70 -21.07 14.74
N GLU A 187 8.09 -19.91 15.25
CA GLU A 187 7.61 -19.37 16.53
C GLU A 187 6.45 -18.39 16.28
N ASN A 188 5.47 -18.33 17.19
CA ASN A 188 4.26 -17.49 17.09
C ASN A 188 3.46 -17.66 15.78
N PRO A 189 3.05 -18.90 15.41
CA PRO A 189 2.44 -19.20 14.10
C PRO A 189 1.02 -18.62 13.90
N ASP A 190 0.44 -18.00 14.92
CA ASP A 190 -0.92 -17.43 14.83
C ASP A 190 -0.95 -16.05 14.16
N SER A 191 0.21 -15.44 13.85
CA SER A 191 0.28 -14.11 13.27
C SER A 191 1.51 -13.94 12.39
N ALA A 192 1.32 -13.68 11.09
CA ALA A 192 2.42 -13.37 10.17
C ALA A 192 3.28 -12.19 10.62
N PHE A 193 2.70 -11.24 11.35
CA PHE A 193 3.41 -10.10 11.89
C PHE A 193 4.39 -10.46 13.01
N TRP A 194 4.01 -11.39 13.91
CA TRP A 194 4.82 -11.79 15.06
C TRP A 194 5.62 -13.08 14.84
N ALA A 195 5.34 -13.80 13.75
CA ALA A 195 5.96 -15.07 13.47
C ALA A 195 7.45 -14.91 13.14
N GLU A 196 8.27 -15.73 13.77
CA GLU A 196 9.70 -15.85 13.49
C GLU A 196 10.00 -17.22 12.91
N VAL A 197 10.70 -17.26 11.78
CA VAL A 197 10.94 -18.46 10.99
C VAL A 197 12.44 -18.71 10.88
N CYS A 198 12.87 -19.95 11.14
CA CYS A 198 14.21 -20.41 10.84
C CYS A 198 14.20 -21.77 10.15
N ALA A 199 15.30 -22.14 9.48
CA ALA A 199 15.44 -23.47 8.91
C ALA A 199 15.63 -24.48 10.05
N ALA A 200 14.81 -25.52 10.06
CA ALA A 200 14.87 -26.59 11.04
C ALA A 200 16.26 -27.23 11.05
N ARG A 201 16.80 -27.46 12.24
CA ARG A 201 18.06 -28.19 12.37
C ARG A 201 17.80 -29.63 11.93
N LYS A 202 18.59 -30.15 10.99
CA LYS A 202 18.73 -31.60 10.87
C LYS A 202 19.21 -32.09 12.22
N ASP A 203 18.32 -32.67 13.01
CA ASP A 203 18.71 -33.20 14.30
C ASP A 203 19.84 -34.20 14.08
N ARG A 204 20.89 -33.99 14.88
CA ARG A 204 21.99 -34.90 15.09
C ARG A 204 21.38 -36.21 15.59
N ARG A 205 21.13 -37.17 14.69
CA ARG A 205 21.10 -38.57 15.07
C ARG A 205 22.53 -39.07 15.27
#